data_AF-A0A9E1KLT2-F1
#
_entry.id   AF-A0A9E1KLT2-F1
#
_cell.length_a   1.000
_cell.length_b   1.000
_cell.length_c   1.000
_cell.angle_alpha   90.00
_cell.angle_beta   90.00
_cell.angle_gamma   90.00
#
_symmetry.space_group_name_H-M   'P 1'
#
loop_
_entity.id
_entity.type
_entity.pdbx_description
1 polymer ?
#
loop_
_entity_poly.entity_id
_entity_poly.type
_entity_poly.pdbx_seq_one_letter_code
_entity_poly.pdbx_strand_id
1 'polypeptide(L)' 'MSESAKIDSVSAGLPKVAYGRGSYIVDSAGKQYIDGSGGPAVYSLGHAHPEVNQAI' A
#
# COMPACT_ATOMS: atom_id res chain seq x y z
N MET A 1 -11.01 25.75 20.51
CA MET A 1 -11.30 25.44 19.10
C MET A 1 -10.32 24.35 18.66
N SER A 2 -10.59 23.09 18.98
CA SER A 2 -9.81 21.95 18.43
C SER A 2 -10.77 21.13 17.59
N GLU A 3 -10.70 21.30 16.28
CA GLU A 3 -11.49 20.53 15.33
C GLU A 3 -10.83 19.15 15.20
N SER A 4 -11.42 18.11 15.79
CA SER A 4 -11.03 16.73 15.48
C SER A 4 -11.49 16.43 14.06
N ALA A 5 -10.55 16.34 13.12
CA ALA A 5 -10.85 15.90 11.76
C ALA A 5 -11.40 14.47 11.81
N LYS A 6 -12.72 14.33 11.61
CA LYS A 6 -13.32 13.04 11.28
C LYS A 6 -12.81 12.65 9.90
N ILE A 7 -12.10 11.52 9.82
CA ILE A 7 -11.78 10.90 8.54
C ILE A 7 -13.07 10.23 8.07
N ASP A 8 -13.78 10.89 7.16
CA ASP A 8 -14.88 10.25 6.45
C ASP A 8 -14.33 9.02 5.72
N SER A 9 -14.95 7.86 5.90
CA SER A 9 -14.47 6.62 5.31
C SER A 9 -14.43 6.76 3.78
N VAL A 10 -13.23 6.69 3.20
CA VAL A 10 -13.04 6.77 1.75
C VAL A 10 -13.57 5.49 1.11
N SER A 11 -14.85 5.48 0.76
CA SER A 11 -15.56 4.32 0.20
C SER A 11 -15.88 4.45 -1.29
N ALA A 12 -15.50 5.54 -1.95
CA ALA A 12 -15.82 5.73 -3.36
C ALA A 12 -14.68 5.24 -4.28
N GLY A 13 -14.73 3.96 -4.66
CA GLY A 13 -14.06 3.44 -5.86
C GLY A 13 -12.53 3.41 -5.85
N LEU A 14 -11.89 3.30 -4.69
CA LEU A 14 -10.43 3.11 -4.65
C LEU A 14 -10.03 1.79 -5.33
N PRO A 15 -8.90 1.77 -6.08
CA PRO A 15 -8.41 0.55 -6.71
C PRO A 15 -8.13 -0.55 -5.67
N LYS A 16 -8.57 -1.76 -5.97
CA LYS A 16 -8.26 -2.93 -5.15
C LYS A 16 -6.87 -3.46 -5.52
N VAL A 17 -5.97 -3.52 -4.55
CA VAL A 17 -4.62 -4.09 -4.75
C VAL A 17 -4.69 -5.59 -4.99
N ALA A 18 -3.96 -6.07 -6.00
CA ALA A 18 -3.79 -7.49 -6.29
C ALA A 18 -2.47 -8.04 -5.72
N TYR A 19 -1.36 -7.32 -5.91
CA TYR A 19 -0.05 -7.67 -5.34
C TYR A 19 0.89 -6.45 -5.30
N GLY A 20 2.01 -6.58 -4.59
CA GLY A 20 3.11 -5.61 -4.58
C GLY A 20 4.48 -6.29 -4.64
N ARG A 21 5.48 -5.59 -5.20
CA ARG A 21 6.88 -6.03 -5.24
C ARG A 21 7.82 -4.82 -5.22
N GLY A 22 8.76 -4.80 -4.27
CA GLY A 22 9.64 -3.64 -4.08
C GLY A 22 8.81 -2.38 -3.76
N SER A 23 9.09 -1.27 -4.43
CA SER A 23 8.34 0.00 -4.27
C SER A 23 7.11 0.12 -5.18
N TYR A 24 6.61 -0.99 -5.74
CA TYR A 24 5.49 -0.98 -6.66
C TYR A 24 4.31 -1.82 -6.17
N ILE A 25 3.11 -1.35 -6.49
CA ILE A 25 1.83 -2.02 -6.24
C ILE A 25 1.08 -2.14 -7.57
N VAL A 26 0.40 -3.27 -7.78
CA VAL A 26 -0.44 -3.52 -8.95
C VAL A 26 -1.87 -3.79 -8.49
N ASP A 27 -2.83 -3.09 -9.08
CA ASP A 27 -4.25 -3.27 -8.80
C ASP A 27 -4.85 -4.47 -9.55
N SER A 28 -6.10 -4.81 -9.23
CA SER A 28 -6.84 -5.90 -9.87
C SER A 28 -7.17 -5.66 -11.34
N ALA A 29 -7.00 -4.44 -11.84
CA ALA A 29 -7.14 -4.10 -13.25
C ALA A 29 -5.79 -4.13 -14.00
N GLY A 30 -4.68 -4.44 -13.32
CA GLY A 30 -3.33 -4.51 -13.88
C GLY A 30 -2.61 -3.16 -13.95
N LYS A 31 -3.15 -2.09 -13.37
CA LYS A 31 -2.46 -0.80 -13.32
C LYS A 31 -1.41 -0.81 -12.21
N GLN A 32 -0.20 -0.36 -12.55
CA GLN A 32 0.93 -0.27 -11.64
C GLN A 32 1.07 1.14 -11.05
N TYR A 33 1.44 1.20 -9.77
CA TYR A 33 1.60 2.40 -8.97
C TYR A 33 2.93 2.36 -8.21
N ILE A 34 3.53 3.54 -7.98
CA ILE A 34 4.66 3.68 -7.04
C ILE A 34 4.07 3.83 -5.63
N ASP A 35 4.52 2.99 -4.70
CA ASP A 35 4.25 3.15 -3.27
C ASP A 35 5.27 4.11 -2.66
N GLY A 36 4.96 5.40 -2.72
CA GLY A 36 5.83 6.46 -2.17
C GLY A 36 5.74 6.58 -0.64
N SER A 37 4.70 6.04 0.00
CA SER A 37 4.55 6.10 1.45
C SER A 37 5.11 4.87 2.17
N GLY A 38 5.28 3.75 1.46
CA GLY A 38 5.61 2.46 2.07
C GLY A 38 4.46 1.92 2.92
N GLY A 39 3.21 2.19 2.52
CA GLY A 39 2.01 1.96 3.34
C GLY A 39 1.99 2.81 4.62
N PRO A 40 1.58 2.28 5.79
CA PRO A 40 1.75 2.93 7.09
C PRO A 40 3.22 2.88 7.58
N ALA A 41 4.18 3.16 6.69
CA ALA A 41 5.63 3.03 6.91
C ALA A 41 6.11 1.62 7.33
N VAL A 42 5.37 0.57 6.95
CA VAL A 42 5.70 -0.84 7.29
C VAL A 42 6.48 -1.57 6.20
N TYR A 43 6.47 -1.07 4.97
CA TYR A 43 7.16 -1.68 3.83
C TYR A 43 8.54 -1.07 3.57
N SER A 44 9.36 -0.89 4.63
CA SER A 44 10.68 -0.25 4.50
C SER A 44 11.66 -1.03 3.62
N LEU A 45 11.51 -2.35 3.53
CA LEU A 45 12.27 -3.22 2.60
C LEU A 45 11.57 -3.39 1.24
N GLY A 46 10.42 -2.73 1.05
CA GLY A 46 9.51 -2.97 -0.06
C GLY A 46 8.62 -4.20 0.12
N HIS A 47 7.59 -4.27 -0.73
CA HIS A 47 6.65 -5.39 -0.76
C HIS A 47 7.34 -6.69 -1.20
N ALA A 48 7.00 -7.81 -0.57
CA ALA A 48 7.48 -9.16 -0.90
C ALA A 48 9.01 -9.27 -1.01
N HIS A 49 9.74 -8.72 -0.03
CA HIS A 49 11.20 -8.78 0.00
C HIS A 49 11.70 -10.24 -0.01
N PRO A 50 12.56 -10.66 -0.96
CA PRO A 50 12.93 -12.07 -1.13
C PRO A 50 13.54 -12.72 0.11
N GLU A 51 14.45 -12.03 0.81
CA GLU A 51 15.10 -12.57 2.01
C GLU A 51 14.12 -12.75 3.17
N VAL A 52 13.11 -11.87 3.28
CA VAL A 52 12.08 -11.98 4.32
C VAL A 52 11.16 -13.14 4.01
N ASN A 53 10.74 -13.28 2.75
CA ASN A 53 9.90 -14.39 2.29
C ASN A 53 10.59 -15.75 2.44
N GLN A 54 11.92 -15.80 2.32
CA GLN A 54 12.69 -17.04 2.53
C GLN A 54 12.83 -17.42 4.00
N ALA A 55 12.65 -16.46 4.91
CA ALA A 55 12.85 -16.66 6.35
C ALA A 55 11.57 -17.10 7.10
N ILE A 56 10.43 -17.18 6.41
CA ILE A 56 9.13 -17.62 6.94
C ILE A 56 8.69 -18.94 6.30
#